data_AF-Q4PJV4-F1
#
_entry.id   AF-Q4PJV4-F1
#
_cell.length_a   1.000
_cell.length_b   1.000
_cell.length_c   1.000
_cell.angle_alpha   90.00
_cell.angle_beta   90.00
_cell.angle_gamma   90.00
#
_symmetry.space_group_name_H-M   'P 1'
#
loop_
_entity.id
_entity.type
_entity.pdbx_description
1 polymer ?
#
loop_
_entity_poly.entity_id
_entity_poly.type
_entity_poly.pdbx_seq_one_letter_code
_entity_poly.pdbx_strand_id
1 'polypeptide(L)'
;AEPVFAVSNFQAGCIPHSSQCRYSFDVIKTGTGETIPVSCVLLKTSNNVLPDVTDGTCIDSSRTFSFKRRAEGLTFTVSQQITPSSNQTGTYLIPKNDFIFTKTTTASVEEYTGPKAFTLTDQTI
;
A
#
# COMPACT_ATOMS: atom_id res chain seq x y z
N ALA A 1 -4.52 -6.35 -18.05
CA ALA A 1 -4.35 -5.46 -16.90
C ALA A 1 -5.36 -4.32 -17.00
N GLU A 2 -6.57 -4.59 -16.51
CA GLU A 2 -7.66 -3.63 -16.37
C GLU A 2 -7.62 -2.98 -14.98
N PRO A 3 -8.06 -1.72 -14.85
CA PRO A 3 -8.12 -1.03 -13.57
C PRO A 3 -9.18 -1.66 -12.66
N VAL A 4 -8.78 -2.05 -11.44
CA VAL A 4 -9.66 -2.69 -10.44
C VAL A 4 -9.88 -1.79 -9.23
N PHE A 5 -8.83 -1.11 -8.79
CA PHE A 5 -8.90 -0.17 -7.68
C PHE A 5 -8.15 1.12 -8.02
N ALA A 6 -8.66 2.24 -7.53
CA ALA A 6 -7.96 3.51 -7.58
C ALA A 6 -7.53 3.89 -6.16
N VAL A 7 -6.23 4.16 -6.02
CA VAL A 7 -5.61 4.54 -4.75
C VAL A 7 -5.39 6.05 -4.75
N SER A 8 -5.64 6.67 -3.60
CA SER A 8 -5.38 8.08 -3.33
C SER A 8 -4.72 8.27 -1.96
N ASN A 9 -4.12 9.45 -1.75
CA ASN A 9 -3.48 9.84 -0.49
C ASN A 9 -2.43 8.83 0.03
N PHE A 10 -1.81 8.06 -0.88
CA PHE A 10 -0.82 7.06 -0.52
C PHE A 10 0.39 7.70 0.15
N GLN A 11 0.75 7.16 1.30
CA GLN A 11 1.87 7.55 2.13
C GLN A 11 2.46 6.29 2.75
N ALA A 12 3.78 6.19 2.72
CA ALA A 12 4.51 5.17 3.44
C ALA A 12 5.82 5.73 3.96
N GLY A 13 6.19 5.40 5.20
CA GLY A 13 7.49 5.75 5.74
C GLY A 13 7.72 5.24 7.14
N CYS A 14 8.98 5.14 7.53
CA CYS A 14 9.36 4.82 8.90
C CYS A 14 9.41 6.09 9.76
N ILE A 15 8.87 6.02 10.97
CA ILE A 15 8.73 7.17 11.85
C ILE A 15 10.10 7.39 12.54
N PRO A 16 10.75 8.56 12.38
CA PRO A 16 12.00 8.85 13.07
C PRO A 16 11.88 8.65 14.58
N HIS A 17 12.89 8.03 15.18
CA HIS A 17 12.95 7.72 16.62
C HIS A 17 11.90 6.73 17.13
N SER A 18 11.10 6.14 16.23
CA SER A 18 10.18 5.05 16.54
C SER A 18 10.67 3.76 15.87
N SER A 19 10.32 2.62 16.45
CA SER A 19 10.49 1.32 15.82
C SER A 19 9.39 1.01 14.81
N GLN A 20 8.47 1.94 14.54
CA GLN A 20 7.31 1.71 13.68
C GLN A 20 7.46 2.41 12.33
N CYS A 21 6.93 1.74 11.30
CA CYS A 21 6.67 2.33 10.00
C CYS A 21 5.17 2.32 9.71
N ARG A 22 4.73 3.31 8.94
CA ARG A 22 3.34 3.54 8.61
C ARG A 22 3.09 3.32 7.13
N TYR A 23 2.01 2.63 6.83
CA TYR A 23 1.35 2.64 5.51
C TYR A 23 -0.01 3.30 5.66
N SER A 24 -0.38 4.16 4.73
CA SER A 24 -1.67 4.82 4.72
C SER A 24 -2.09 5.18 3.31
N PHE A 25 -3.34 4.88 2.98
CA PHE A 25 -3.91 5.24 1.71
C PHE A 25 -5.43 5.15 1.78
N ASP A 26 -6.07 5.72 0.78
CA ASP A 26 -7.49 5.63 0.53
C ASP A 26 -7.70 4.84 -0.76
N VAL A 27 -8.74 4.02 -0.84
CA VAL A 27 -9.00 3.18 -2.02
C VAL A 27 -10.48 3.09 -2.35
N ILE A 28 -10.80 3.19 -3.64
CA ILE A 28 -12.11 2.88 -4.21
C ILE A 28 -12.00 1.72 -5.20
N LYS A 29 -13.08 0.97 -5.37
CA LYS A 29 -13.21 0.01 -6.49
C LYS A 29 -13.65 0.74 -7.74
N THR A 30 -12.96 0.51 -8.85
CA THR A 30 -13.29 1.12 -10.14
C THR A 30 -14.43 0.36 -10.83
N GLY A 31 -15.20 1.05 -11.68
CA GLY A 31 -16.24 0.44 -12.49
C GLY A 31 -17.53 0.04 -11.75
N THR A 32 -17.65 0.35 -10.45
CA THR A 32 -18.84 0.03 -9.63
C THR A 32 -19.70 1.24 -9.26
N GLY A 33 -19.29 2.45 -9.63
CA GLY A 33 -19.94 3.70 -9.18
C GLY A 33 -19.59 4.09 -7.73
N GLU A 34 -18.64 3.41 -7.09
CA GLU A 34 -18.14 3.80 -5.77
C GLU A 34 -17.42 5.14 -5.84
N THR A 35 -17.82 6.07 -4.95
CA THR A 35 -17.26 7.43 -4.86
C THR A 35 -16.70 7.76 -3.50
N ILE A 36 -17.06 6.99 -2.47
CA ILE A 36 -16.58 7.19 -1.10
C ILE A 36 -15.39 6.25 -0.89
N PRO A 37 -14.18 6.78 -0.67
CA PRO A 37 -13.02 5.94 -0.42
C PRO A 37 -13.07 5.24 0.92
N VAL A 38 -12.51 4.03 0.95
CA VAL A 38 -12.19 3.31 2.18
C VAL A 38 -10.77 3.66 2.59
N SER A 39 -10.59 4.03 3.86
CA SER A 39 -9.27 4.34 4.40
C SER A 39 -8.58 3.10 4.95
N CYS A 40 -7.28 2.98 4.66
CA CYS A 40 -6.45 1.85 5.06
C CYS A 40 -5.20 2.39 5.75
N VAL A 41 -4.97 2.00 7.01
CA VAL A 41 -3.83 2.45 7.81
C VAL A 41 -3.25 1.28 8.58
N LEU A 42 -1.92 1.13 8.54
CA LEU A 42 -1.20 0.14 9.34
C LEU A 42 0.09 0.74 9.92
N LEU A 43 0.31 0.49 11.21
CA LEU A 43 1.61 0.66 11.86
C LEU A 43 2.24 -0.72 12.06
N LYS A 44 3.47 -0.90 11.60
CA LYS A 44 4.20 -2.16 11.75
C LYS A 44 5.62 -1.91 12.23
N THR A 45 6.07 -2.73 13.16
CA THR A 45 7.44 -2.65 13.69
C THR A 45 8.46 -3.02 12.62
N SER A 46 9.54 -2.24 12.51
CA SER A 46 10.64 -2.49 11.58
C SER A 46 11.94 -1.80 12.01
N ASN A 47 13.03 -2.09 11.32
CA ASN A 47 14.37 -1.55 11.53
C ASN A 47 14.68 -0.36 10.59
N ASN A 48 13.80 0.65 10.58
CA ASN A 48 13.88 1.85 9.73
C ASN A 48 13.70 1.62 8.21
N VAL A 49 13.36 0.40 7.79
CA VAL A 49 13.01 0.05 6.41
C VAL A 49 11.53 -0.32 6.37
N LEU A 50 10.80 0.09 5.34
CA LEU A 50 9.38 -0.26 5.19
C LEU A 50 9.20 -1.80 5.11
N PRO A 51 8.51 -2.42 6.09
CA PRO A 51 8.44 -3.87 6.22
C PRO A 51 7.39 -4.49 5.30
N ASP A 52 7.57 -5.75 4.94
CA ASP A 52 6.51 -6.51 4.26
C ASP A 52 5.24 -6.58 5.11
N VAL A 53 4.09 -6.48 4.44
CA VAL A 53 2.75 -6.59 5.02
C VAL A 53 2.04 -7.73 4.33
N THR A 54 1.51 -8.68 5.09
CA THR A 54 0.83 -9.88 4.57
C THR A 54 -0.67 -9.89 4.84
N ASP A 55 -1.12 -9.02 5.75
CA ASP A 55 -2.38 -9.12 6.49
C ASP A 55 -2.96 -7.74 6.84
N GLY A 56 -2.67 -6.72 6.03
CA GLY A 56 -3.22 -5.38 6.23
C GLY A 56 -4.73 -5.38 6.01
N THR A 57 -5.48 -4.65 6.83
CA THR A 57 -6.94 -4.48 6.71
C THR A 57 -7.31 -3.01 6.63
N CYS A 58 -8.37 -2.71 5.88
CA CYS A 58 -8.92 -1.37 5.79
C CYS A 58 -10.03 -1.14 6.83
N ILE A 59 -10.22 0.11 7.22
CA ILE A 59 -11.18 0.50 8.26
C ILE A 59 -12.60 0.27 7.73
N ASP A 60 -13.44 -0.36 8.55
CA ASP A 60 -14.86 -0.64 8.27
C ASP A 60 -15.12 -1.26 6.88
N SER A 61 -14.21 -2.12 6.42
CA SER A 61 -14.25 -2.71 5.09
C SER A 61 -13.73 -4.15 5.07
N SER A 62 -14.22 -4.94 4.12
CA SER A 62 -13.70 -6.29 3.83
C SER A 62 -12.40 -6.27 3.01
N ARG A 63 -11.91 -5.08 2.64
CA ARG A 63 -10.67 -4.94 1.88
C ARG A 63 -9.45 -5.26 2.73
N THR A 64 -8.56 -6.06 2.16
CA THR A 64 -7.24 -6.34 2.71
C THR A 64 -6.16 -5.83 1.77
N PHE A 65 -4.95 -5.66 2.29
CA PHE A 65 -3.80 -5.25 1.52
C PHE A 65 -2.51 -5.91 1.97
N SER A 66 -1.57 -5.97 1.04
CA SER A 66 -0.22 -6.48 1.28
C SER A 66 0.83 -5.63 0.57
N PHE A 67 2.00 -5.55 1.18
CA PHE A 67 3.20 -4.96 0.61
C PHE A 67 4.31 -5.99 0.62
N LYS A 68 4.97 -6.22 -0.51
CA LYS A 68 6.06 -7.19 -0.62
C LYS A 68 7.26 -6.59 -1.32
N ARG A 69 8.41 -6.57 -0.66
CA ARG A 69 9.64 -6.05 -1.22
C ARG A 69 10.16 -6.94 -2.34
N ARG A 70 10.61 -6.30 -3.42
CA ARG A 70 11.24 -6.89 -4.60
C ARG A 70 12.51 -6.12 -4.96
N ALA A 71 13.29 -6.63 -5.90
CA ALA A 71 14.51 -5.94 -6.35
C ALA A 71 14.16 -4.60 -7.04
N GLU A 72 13.04 -4.58 -7.75
CA GLU A 72 12.55 -3.45 -8.55
C GLU A 72 11.79 -2.41 -7.71
N GLY A 73 11.38 -2.74 -6.48
CA GLY A 73 10.58 -1.86 -5.64
C GLY A 73 9.71 -2.59 -4.62
N LEU A 74 8.49 -2.10 -4.41
CA LEU A 74 7.52 -2.65 -3.45
C LEU A 74 6.24 -3.02 -4.19
N THR A 75 5.92 -4.31 -4.25
CA THR A 75 4.64 -4.77 -4.80
C THR A 75 3.53 -4.47 -3.80
N PHE A 76 2.58 -3.64 -4.20
CA PHE A 76 1.38 -3.31 -3.44
C PHE A 76 0.18 -4.04 -4.05
N THR A 77 -0.58 -4.74 -3.21
CA THR A 77 -1.77 -5.46 -3.60
C THR A 77 -2.92 -5.10 -2.68
N VAL A 78 -4.11 -4.87 -3.26
CA VAL A 78 -5.40 -4.81 -2.54
C VAL A 78 -6.26 -5.97 -2.99
N SER A 79 -6.96 -6.60 -2.05
CA SER A 79 -7.91 -7.68 -2.28
C SER A 79 -9.25 -7.33 -1.65
N GLN A 80 -10.34 -7.62 -2.37
CA GLN A 80 -11.70 -7.50 -1.86
C GLN A 80 -12.47 -8.79 -2.13
N GLN A 81 -13.11 -9.34 -1.12
CA GLN A 81 -13.98 -10.48 -1.27
C GLN A 81 -15.25 -10.09 -2.05
N ILE A 82 -15.54 -10.83 -3.13
CA ILE A 82 -16.74 -10.62 -3.97
C ILE A 82 -17.80 -11.68 -3.67
N THR A 83 -17.36 -12.93 -3.46
CA THR A 83 -18.20 -14.04 -3.01
C THR A 83 -17.47 -14.81 -1.90
N PRO A 84 -18.13 -15.72 -1.16
CA PRO A 84 -17.45 -16.56 -0.16
C PRO A 84 -16.22 -17.29 -0.69
N SER A 85 -16.17 -17.59 -2.00
CA SER A 85 -15.11 -18.36 -2.65
C SER A 85 -14.23 -17.55 -3.60
N SER A 86 -14.43 -16.24 -3.75
CA SER A 86 -13.66 -15.43 -4.70
C SER A 86 -13.29 -14.04 -4.18
N ASN A 87 -12.10 -13.62 -4.56
CA ASN A 87 -11.59 -12.28 -4.32
C ASN A 87 -11.28 -11.60 -5.65
N GLN A 88 -11.51 -10.30 -5.70
CA GLN A 88 -10.97 -9.45 -6.75
C GLN A 88 -9.71 -8.76 -6.22
N THR A 89 -8.64 -8.85 -6.98
CA THR A 89 -7.32 -8.39 -6.58
C THR A 89 -6.77 -7.39 -7.60
N GLY A 90 -6.18 -6.31 -7.12
CA GLY A 90 -5.44 -5.36 -7.93
C GLY A 90 -4.02 -5.18 -7.39
N THR A 91 -3.04 -5.07 -8.29
CA THR A 91 -1.63 -4.94 -7.94
C THR A 91 -0.97 -3.76 -8.67
N TYR A 92 0.02 -3.16 -8.01
CA TYR A 92 0.88 -2.11 -8.57
C TYR A 92 2.30 -2.28 -8.02
N LEU A 93 3.31 -2.13 -8.88
CA LEU A 93 4.70 -2.09 -8.44
C LEU A 93 5.06 -0.64 -8.17
N ILE A 94 5.27 -0.30 -6.89
CA ILE A 94 5.82 1.00 -6.50
C ILE A 94 7.33 0.95 -6.80
N PRO A 95 7.85 1.76 -7.73
CA PRO A 95 9.25 1.69 -8.13
C PRO A 95 10.20 1.97 -6.96
N LYS A 96 11.35 1.30 -6.95
CA LYS A 96 12.41 1.53 -5.95
C LYS A 96 12.83 3.02 -5.86
N ASN A 97 12.82 3.73 -6.99
CA ASN A 97 13.22 5.14 -7.06
C ASN A 97 12.25 6.09 -6.35
N ASP A 98 11.05 5.63 -5.99
CA ASP A 98 10.12 6.42 -5.19
C ASP A 98 10.45 6.39 -3.69
N PHE A 99 11.43 5.59 -3.28
CA PHE A 99 11.86 5.47 -1.89
C PHE A 99 13.23 6.13 -1.69
N ILE A 100 13.32 6.95 -0.65
CA ILE A 100 14.57 7.58 -0.21
C ILE A 100 14.86 7.20 1.23
N PHE A 101 16.11 7.39 1.64
CA PHE A 101 16.48 7.36 3.05
C PHE A 101 16.70 8.78 3.55
N THR A 102 15.84 9.22 4.46
CA THR A 102 15.96 10.52 5.12
C THR A 102 16.81 10.37 6.37
N LYS A 103 17.95 11.07 6.40
CA LYS A 103 18.87 11.07 7.54
C LYS A 103 18.42 12.10 8.58
N THR A 104 18.21 11.65 9.82
CA THR A 104 18.12 12.50 11.00
C THR A 104 19.44 12.52 11.75
N THR A 105 19.52 13.28 12.85
CA THR A 105 20.71 13.33 13.70
C THR A 105 21.10 11.97 14.29
N THR A 106 20.15 11.04 14.44
CA THR A 106 20.37 9.75 15.13
C THR A 106 19.90 8.53 14.35
N ALA A 107 19.23 8.68 13.21
CA ALA A 107 18.70 7.57 12.43
C ALA A 107 18.68 7.88 10.93
N SER A 108 18.53 6.85 10.11
CA SER A 108 18.23 6.97 8.69
C SER A 108 17.00 6.13 8.42
N VAL A 109 15.91 6.75 8.00
CA VAL A 109 14.60 6.09 7.82
C VAL A 109 14.19 6.10 6.37
N GLU A 110 13.60 4.99 5.92
CA GLU A 110 13.05 4.90 4.58
C GLU A 110 11.71 5.65 4.49
N GLU A 111 11.53 6.43 3.43
CA GLU A 111 10.36 7.26 3.17
C GLU A 111 9.94 7.15 1.71
N TYR A 112 8.64 7.10 1.46
CA TYR A 112 8.05 7.17 0.13
C TYR A 112 7.81 8.62 -0.30
N THR A 113 8.26 8.95 -1.52
CA THR A 113 8.19 10.31 -2.10
C THR A 113 7.53 10.34 -3.48
N GLY A 114 7.04 9.21 -3.96
CA GLY A 114 6.40 9.10 -5.26
C GLY A 114 4.94 9.59 -5.33
N PRO A 115 4.23 9.24 -6.42
CA PRO A 115 2.82 9.61 -6.61
C PRO A 115 1.89 9.13 -5.48
N LYS A 116 1.08 10.05 -4.96
CA LYS A 116 0.07 9.72 -3.93
C LYS A 116 -1.18 9.04 -4.50
N ALA A 117 -1.32 9.00 -5.82
CA ALA A 117 -2.45 8.41 -6.51
C ALA A 117 -1.98 7.59 -7.70
N PHE A 118 -2.52 6.37 -7.82
CA PHE A 118 -2.22 5.44 -8.90
C PHE A 118 -3.30 4.36 -8.95
N THR A 119 -3.27 3.56 -10.01
CA THR A 119 -4.27 2.53 -10.27
C THR A 119 -3.67 1.15 -10.05
N LEU A 120 -4.42 0.31 -9.35
CA LEU A 120 -4.14 -1.11 -9.18
C LEU A 120 -4.87 -1.88 -10.29
N THR A 121 -4.14 -2.69 -11.03
CA THR A 121 -4.71 -3.48 -12.14
C THR A 121 -4.81 -4.95 -11.80
N ASP A 122 -5.74 -5.66 -12.43
CA ASP A 122 -5.75 -7.11 -12.37
C ASP A 122 -4.45 -7.68 -12.96
N GLN A 123 -3.91 -8.71 -12.32
CA GLN A 123 -2.88 -9.52 -12.95
C GLN A 123 -3.59 -10.65 -13.70
N THR A 124 -3.97 -10.37 -14.95
CA THR A 124 -4.25 -11.43 -15.91
C THR A 124 -2.95 -12.19 -16.15
N ILE A 125 -2.91 -13.47 -15.75
CA ILE A 125 -1.91 -14.45 -16.22
C ILE A 125 -2.12 -14.68 -17.71
#